data_AF-A0A5D6VE54-F1
#
_entry.id   AF-A0A5D6VE54-F1
#
_cell.length_a   1.000
_cell.length_b   1.000
_cell.length_c   1.000
_cell.angle_alpha   90.00
_cell.angle_beta   90.00
_cell.angle_gamma   90.00
#
_symmetry.space_group_name_H-M   'P 1'
#
loop_
_entity.id
_entity.type
_entity.pdbx_description
1 polymer ?
#
loop_
_entity_poly.entity_id
_entity_poly.type
_entity_poly.pdbx_seq_one_letter_code
_entity_poly.pdbx_strand_id
1 'polypeptide(L)' 'MLYRIAQPTDWAAAQRPGFFASPDLAAEGFIHASELS' A
#
# COMPACT_ATOMS: atom_id res chain seq x y z
N MET A 1 3.63 10.26 -11.29
CA MET A 1 3.94 9.59 -10.00
C MET A 1 2.75 8.75 -9.60
N LEU A 2 2.98 7.58 -8.98
CA LEU A 2 1.92 6.66 -8.54
C LEU A 2 1.66 6.84 -7.04
N TYR A 3 0.39 6.92 -6.69
CA TYR A 3 -0.08 7.07 -5.31
C TYR A 3 -1.11 6.00 -5.01
N ARG A 4 -1.18 5.57 -3.75
CA ARG A 4 -2.29 4.75 -3.26
C ARG A 4 -2.81 5.33 -1.95
N ILE A 5 -4.06 5.06 -1.67
CA ILE A 5 -4.63 5.31 -0.34
C ILE A 5 -4.39 4.05 0.50
N ALA A 6 -3.93 4.23 1.73
CA ALA A 6 -3.70 3.15 2.70
C ALA A 6 -4.36 3.52 4.02
N GLN A 7 -4.76 2.52 4.81
CA GLN A 7 -5.30 2.79 6.13
C GLN A 7 -4.17 3.15 7.11
N PRO A 8 -4.45 3.92 8.18
CA PRO A 8 -3.44 4.25 9.19
C PRO A 8 -2.75 3.03 9.80
N THR A 9 -3.48 1.92 9.93
CA THR A 9 -2.95 0.64 10.41
C THR A 9 -1.88 0.07 9.48
N ASP A 10 -2.10 0.16 8.17
CA ASP A 10 -1.17 -0.35 7.17
C ASP A 10 0.10 0.50 7.13
N TRP A 11 -0.06 1.83 7.28
CA TRP A 11 1.07 2.74 7.42
C TRP A 11 1.88 2.43 8.69
N ALA A 12 1.21 2.30 9.83
CA ALA A 12 1.86 1.96 11.10
C ALA A 12 2.59 0.62 11.03
N ALA A 13 2.00 -0.39 10.37
CA ALA A 13 2.61 -1.71 10.19
C ALA A 13 3.86 -1.65 9.31
N ALA A 14 3.91 -0.75 8.33
CA ALA A 14 5.05 -0.59 7.42
C ALA A 14 6.26 0.12 8.05
N GLN A 15 6.06 0.96 9.07
CA GLN A 15 7.14 1.76 9.68
C GLN A 15 8.26 0.91 10.28
N ARG A 16 7.92 -0.19 10.96
CA ARG A 16 8.88 -1.05 11.65
C ARG A 16 9.70 -1.95 10.70
N PRO A 17 9.10 -2.69 9.76
CA PRO A 17 9.85 -3.50 8.81
C PRO A 17 10.48 -2.66 7.68
N GLY A 18 10.05 -1.41 7.49
CA GLY A 18 10.58 -0.51 6.45
C GLY A 18 10.01 -0.76 5.05
N PHE A 19 8.99 -1.61 4.92
CA PHE A 19 8.27 -1.82 3.67
C PHE A 19 6.77 -1.99 3.93
N PHE A 20 5.98 -1.66 2.91
CA PHE A 20 4.53 -1.78 2.95
C PHE A 20 4.06 -3.12 2.40
N ALA A 21 3.45 -3.95 3.24
CA ALA A 21 2.82 -5.20 2.84
C ALA A 21 1.36 -4.94 2.44
N SER A 22 1.11 -4.77 1.14
CA SER A 22 -0.23 -4.48 0.62
C SER A 22 -1.20 -5.64 0.86
N PRO A 23 -2.35 -5.41 1.55
CA PRO A 23 -3.40 -6.42 1.68
C PRO A 23 -3.92 -6.89 0.32
N ASP A 24 -4.09 -5.94 -0.62
CA ASP A 24 -4.57 -6.19 -1.98
C ASP A 24 -3.62 -7.10 -2.75
N LEU A 25 -2.31 -6.98 -2.50
CA LEU A 25 -1.32 -7.83 -3.18
C LEU A 25 -1.44 -9.29 -2.70
N ALA A 26 -1.71 -9.49 -1.40
CA ALA A 26 -1.90 -10.82 -0.85
C ALA A 26 -3.25 -11.44 -1.27
N ALA A 27 -4.30 -10.63 -1.42
CA ALA A 27 -5.65 -11.09 -1.76
C ALA A 27 -5.88 -11.26 -3.27
N GLU A 28 -5.40 -10.32 -4.08
CA GLU A 28 -5.73 -10.19 -5.51
C GLU A 28 -4.52 -10.43 -6.43
N GLY A 29 -3.30 -10.35 -5.90
CA GLY A 29 -2.06 -10.48 -6.67
C GLY A 29 -1.60 -9.19 -7.36
N PHE A 30 -2.23 -8.04 -7.09
CA PHE A 30 -1.83 -6.73 -7.59
C PHE A 30 -2.15 -5.60 -6.61
N ILE A 31 -1.63 -4.39 -6.87
CA ILE A 31 -1.82 -3.20 -6.02
C ILE A 31 -2.61 -2.15 -6.81
N HIS A 32 -3.70 -1.66 -6.21
CA HIS A 32 -4.44 -0.52 -6.72
C HIS A 32 -3.68 0.79 -6.46
N ALA A 33 -3.42 1.54 -7.52
CA ALA A 33 -2.75 2.84 -7.47
C ALA A 33 -3.36 3.81 -8.49
N SER A 34 -3.16 5.11 -8.25
CA SER A 34 -3.63 6.20 -9.08
C SER A 34 -2.46 7.08 -9.49
N GLU A 35 -2.54 7.63 -10.70
CA GLU A 35 -1.60 8.63 -11.19
C GLU A 35 -2.12 10.04 -10.85
N LEU A 36 -1.20 10.96 -10.56
CA LEU A 36 -1.51 12.39 -10.57
C LEU A 36 -1.34 12.90 -12.01
N SER A 37 -2.46 13.18 -12.68
CA SER A 37 -2.52 13.73 -14.04
C SER A 37 -2.36 15.25 -14.07
#